data_AF-A0A847FFM0-F1
#
_entry.id   AF-A0A847FFM0-F1
#
_cell.length_a   1.000
_cell.length_b   1.000
_cell.length_c   1.000
_cell.angle_alpha   90.00
_cell.angle_beta   90.00
_cell.angle_gamma   90.00
#
_symmetry.space_group_name_H-M   'P 1'
#
loop_
_entity.id
_entity.type
_entity.pdbx_description
1 polymer ?
#
loop_
_entity_poly.entity_id
_entity_poly.type
_entity_poly.pdbx_seq_one_letter_code
_entity_poly.pdbx_strand_id
1 'polypeptide(L)'
;MLLALLMPVTAAAALLCGYLLRRYIAERKVKDAEAQVKAIIEHAKKEAQDKRREAELESKDLLYRMRQDFDKQTQERRQELISLEKRLSQKEENIDRRLDLLEKKEKEIETRHENVRKQEDSLKARDAHLVSLINEEKDRLQKIASLSADEAKQILLNRLNDELSSEKAQLIKKQEEELKEASAKKAQEILSLSIQRCAVEHTVESTVSVVTLPSDEMKGRVIGREGRNIRAFEMATGVDVIIDDTPEAVTISCFDTVRREIARLSLEKLISDGRIHPGRIEEIVEKTKKEMEAKIKEEGEKVSFESGVENLHPELIKLLGRLKYRTSFGQNALQHSKEVSYLLGVMASELGLDFKLARRIGLLHDIGKAIDHQVEGTHATIGAELARKYGESPETVGAIEAHHEEAEQRSFYAVLTVAADAISAARPGARRETLETYIKRLDKLESIANLFKGVEKSFAIQAGREIRVVVQPEKISDAEAVNMAREIRKKIEEGMEYPGQIKVTVIRETRAIEYAK
;
A
#
# COMPACT_ATOMS: atom_id res chain seq x y z
N MET A 1 85.03 -88.20 -30.10
CA MET A 1 85.59 -87.52 -28.90
C MET A 1 85.23 -86.03 -28.82
N LEU A 2 85.32 -85.23 -29.89
CA LEU A 2 85.03 -83.78 -29.85
C LEU A 2 83.57 -83.40 -29.44
N LEU A 3 82.57 -84.18 -29.86
CA LEU A 3 81.15 -83.94 -29.50
C LEU A 3 80.84 -84.20 -28.01
N ALA A 4 81.56 -85.11 -27.35
CA ALA A 4 81.34 -85.43 -25.93
C ALA A 4 81.88 -84.35 -24.98
N LEU A 5 82.88 -83.57 -25.42
CA LEU A 5 83.43 -82.43 -24.69
C LEU A 5 82.62 -81.13 -24.90
N LEU A 6 81.86 -81.01 -26.00
CA LEU A 6 81.08 -79.79 -26.30
C LEU A 6 79.81 -79.67 -25.43
N MET A 7 79.14 -80.78 -25.15
CA MET A 7 77.89 -80.78 -24.36
C MET A 7 78.03 -80.12 -22.97
N PRO A 8 79.00 -80.48 -22.11
CA PRO A 8 79.11 -79.85 -20.78
C PRO A 8 79.45 -78.37 -20.86
N VAL A 9 80.19 -77.93 -21.87
CA VAL A 9 80.50 -76.50 -22.09
C VAL A 9 79.25 -75.73 -22.49
N THR A 10 78.42 -76.28 -23.38
CA THR A 10 77.14 -75.65 -23.76
C THR A 10 76.14 -75.62 -22.59
N ALA A 11 76.09 -76.67 -21.77
CA ALA A 11 75.24 -76.71 -20.58
C ALA A 11 75.71 -75.70 -19.50
N ALA A 12 77.01 -75.57 -19.27
CA ALA A 12 77.57 -74.58 -18.37
C ALA A 12 77.32 -73.15 -18.85
N ALA A 13 77.46 -72.89 -20.16
CA ALA A 13 77.14 -71.60 -20.76
C ALA A 13 75.64 -71.27 -20.65
N ALA A 14 74.74 -72.24 -20.89
CA ALA A 14 73.30 -72.05 -20.73
C ALA A 14 72.90 -71.79 -19.26
N LEU A 15 73.51 -72.49 -18.31
CA LEU A 15 73.29 -72.26 -16.88
C LEU A 15 73.82 -70.89 -16.43
N LEU A 16 74.99 -70.48 -16.92
CA LEU A 16 75.56 -69.17 -16.63
C LEU A 16 74.69 -68.04 -17.24
N CYS A 17 74.28 -68.17 -18.50
CA CYS A 17 73.35 -67.24 -19.14
C CYS A 17 71.99 -67.20 -18.42
N GLY A 18 71.44 -68.34 -18.03
CA GLY A 18 70.20 -68.42 -17.27
C GLY A 18 70.30 -67.78 -15.88
N TYR A 19 71.42 -67.98 -15.18
CA TYR A 19 71.71 -67.34 -13.90
C TYR A 19 71.85 -65.81 -14.03
N LEU A 20 72.62 -65.34 -15.03
CA LEU A 20 72.79 -63.91 -15.31
C LEU A 20 71.48 -63.25 -15.72
N LEU A 21 70.66 -63.91 -16.55
CA LEU A 21 69.35 -63.42 -16.96
C LEU A 21 68.37 -63.37 -15.78
N ARG A 22 68.33 -64.41 -14.93
CA ARG A 22 67.52 -64.42 -13.71
C ARG A 22 67.96 -63.31 -12.75
N ARG A 23 69.26 -63.11 -12.57
CA ARG A 23 69.82 -62.04 -11.74
C ARG A 23 69.44 -60.66 -12.28
N TYR A 24 69.55 -60.45 -13.60
CA TYR A 24 69.15 -59.19 -14.24
C TYR A 24 67.64 -58.90 -14.09
N ILE A 25 66.78 -59.91 -14.28
CA ILE A 25 65.33 -59.78 -14.11
C ILE A 25 64.98 -59.52 -12.63
N ALA A 26 65.65 -60.19 -11.69
CA ALA A 26 65.44 -59.97 -10.26
C ALA A 26 65.86 -58.56 -9.84
N GLU A 27 67.04 -58.09 -10.27
CA GLU A 27 67.52 -56.73 -10.00
C GLU A 27 66.61 -55.66 -10.64
N ARG A 28 66.08 -55.89 -11.85
CA ARG A 28 65.06 -55.00 -12.45
C ARG A 28 63.76 -54.99 -11.64
N LYS A 29 63.23 -56.15 -11.25
CA LYS A 29 62.00 -56.22 -10.44
C LYS A 29 62.14 -55.50 -9.10
N VAL A 30 63.31 -55.60 -8.46
CA VAL A 30 63.60 -54.86 -7.22
C VAL A 30 63.65 -53.36 -7.50
N LYS A 31 64.33 -52.92 -8.56
CA LYS A 31 64.36 -51.49 -8.95
C LYS A 31 62.98 -50.94 -9.30
N ASP A 32 62.16 -51.71 -10.01
CA ASP A 32 60.79 -51.30 -10.36
C ASP A 32 59.90 -51.21 -9.11
N ALA A 33 60.04 -52.16 -8.17
CA ALA A 33 59.33 -52.12 -6.89
C ALA A 33 59.78 -50.91 -6.04
N GLU A 34 61.08 -50.63 -5.97
CA GLU A 34 61.61 -49.43 -5.29
C GLU A 34 61.11 -48.14 -5.94
N ALA A 35 61.04 -48.08 -7.27
CA ALA A 35 60.50 -46.94 -8.01
C ALA A 35 59.00 -46.74 -7.73
N GLN A 36 58.22 -47.82 -7.68
CA GLN A 36 56.79 -47.77 -7.33
C GLN A 36 56.59 -47.33 -5.88
N VAL A 37 57.37 -47.84 -4.92
CA VAL A 37 57.29 -47.41 -3.51
C VAL A 37 57.63 -45.92 -3.38
N LYS A 38 58.68 -45.45 -4.07
CA LYS A 38 59.00 -44.01 -4.10
C LYS A 38 57.87 -43.17 -4.68
N ALA A 39 57.26 -43.63 -5.79
CA ALA A 39 56.13 -42.93 -6.40
C ALA A 39 54.90 -42.87 -5.47
N ILE A 40 54.59 -43.96 -4.76
CA ILE A 40 53.50 -44.01 -3.77
C ILE A 40 53.78 -43.05 -2.62
N ILE A 41 55.00 -43.03 -2.08
CA ILE A 41 55.38 -42.13 -0.98
C ILE A 41 55.29 -40.66 -1.42
N GLU A 42 55.77 -40.32 -2.63
CA GLU A 42 55.67 -38.96 -3.16
C GLU A 42 54.22 -38.55 -3.42
N HIS A 43 53.39 -39.46 -3.94
CA HIS A 43 51.96 -39.22 -4.11
C HIS A 43 51.26 -38.97 -2.77
N ALA A 44 51.50 -39.82 -1.77
CA ALA A 44 50.92 -39.68 -0.44
C ALA A 44 51.37 -38.37 0.26
N LYS A 45 52.63 -37.96 0.08
CA LYS A 45 53.13 -36.66 0.58
C LYS A 45 52.42 -35.50 -0.09
N LYS A 46 52.22 -35.57 -1.42
CA LYS A 46 51.53 -34.52 -2.18
C LYS A 46 50.07 -34.42 -1.76
N GLU A 47 49.36 -35.54 -1.66
CA GLU A 47 47.98 -35.57 -1.15
C GLU A 47 47.87 -35.04 0.28
N ALA A 48 48.82 -35.37 1.15
CA ALA A 48 48.85 -34.83 2.51
C ALA A 48 49.09 -33.32 2.54
N GLN A 49 49.95 -32.79 1.66
CA GLN A 49 50.16 -31.35 1.50
C GLN A 49 48.92 -30.65 0.94
N ASP A 50 48.26 -31.25 -0.04
CA ASP A 50 47.05 -30.71 -0.66
C ASP A 50 45.90 -30.68 0.37
N LYS A 51 45.67 -31.78 1.11
CA LYS A 51 44.68 -31.80 2.21
C LYS A 51 44.97 -30.80 3.31
N ARG A 52 46.24 -30.63 3.67
CA ARG A 52 46.63 -29.63 4.68
C ARG A 52 46.33 -28.21 4.17
N ARG A 53 46.63 -27.94 2.89
CA ARG A 53 46.36 -26.64 2.27
C ARG A 53 44.87 -26.36 2.16
N GLU A 54 44.08 -27.37 1.81
CA GLU A 54 42.62 -27.30 1.79
C GLU A 54 42.06 -26.98 3.18
N ALA A 55 42.48 -27.72 4.21
CA ALA A 55 42.06 -27.46 5.59
C ALA A 55 42.49 -26.06 6.10
N GLU A 56 43.68 -25.58 5.72
CA GLU A 56 44.14 -24.21 6.03
C GLU A 56 43.29 -23.15 5.33
N LEU A 57 42.82 -23.40 4.09
CA LEU A 57 41.94 -22.50 3.35
C LEU A 57 40.52 -22.48 3.94
N GLU A 58 39.94 -23.64 4.22
CA GLU A 58 38.63 -23.75 4.87
C GLU A 58 38.62 -23.07 6.24
N SER A 59 39.69 -23.22 7.02
CA SER A 59 39.84 -22.55 8.31
C SER A 59 39.90 -21.03 8.17
N LYS A 60 40.58 -20.52 7.14
CA LYS A 60 40.63 -19.09 6.83
C LYS A 60 39.28 -18.54 6.37
N ASP A 61 38.57 -19.28 5.54
CA ASP A 61 37.23 -18.91 5.08
C ASP A 61 36.23 -18.89 6.25
N LEU A 62 36.30 -19.87 7.16
CA LEU A 62 35.48 -19.88 8.37
C LEU A 62 35.79 -18.67 9.27
N LEU A 63 37.07 -18.38 9.50
CA LEU A 63 37.50 -17.21 10.26
C LEU A 63 36.99 -15.90 9.64
N TYR A 64 37.03 -15.80 8.31
CA TYR A 64 36.56 -14.63 7.58
C TYR A 64 35.05 -14.45 7.73
N ARG A 65 34.27 -15.53 7.57
CA ARG A 65 32.81 -15.52 7.77
C ARG A 65 32.44 -15.16 9.20
N MET A 66 33.07 -15.78 10.18
CA MET A 66 32.84 -15.46 11.60
C MET A 66 33.14 -13.99 11.91
N ARG A 67 34.19 -13.43 11.33
CA ARG A 67 34.52 -12.01 11.49
C ARG A 67 33.48 -11.11 10.83
N GLN A 68 33.04 -11.45 9.62
CA GLN A 68 32.01 -10.70 8.91
C GLN A 68 30.67 -10.71 9.67
N ASP A 69 30.28 -11.86 10.21
CA ASP A 69 29.07 -11.99 11.02
C ASP A 69 29.18 -11.20 12.33
N PHE A 70 30.34 -11.24 12.98
CA PHE A 70 30.61 -10.44 14.18
C PHE A 70 30.56 -8.93 13.89
N ASP A 71 31.16 -8.47 12.80
CA ASP A 71 31.15 -7.06 12.41
C ASP A 71 29.72 -6.61 12.08
N LYS A 72 28.93 -7.46 11.41
CA LYS A 72 27.52 -7.19 11.11
C LYS A 72 26.68 -7.10 12.38
N GLN A 73 26.77 -8.08 13.28
CA GLN A 73 26.05 -8.07 14.57
C GLN A 73 26.45 -6.85 15.42
N THR A 74 27.74 -6.48 15.41
CA THR A 74 28.23 -5.30 16.13
C THR A 74 27.65 -4.01 15.53
N GLN A 75 27.57 -3.92 14.20
CA GLN A 75 26.99 -2.77 13.52
C GLN A 75 25.47 -2.65 13.78
N GLU A 76 24.73 -3.75 13.72
CA GLU A 76 23.30 -3.82 14.05
C GLU A 76 23.08 -3.39 15.51
N ARG A 77 23.85 -3.95 16.44
CA ARG A 77 23.74 -3.59 17.86
C ARG A 77 24.08 -2.12 18.12
N ARG A 78 25.05 -1.56 17.40
CA ARG A 78 25.40 -0.14 17.48
C ARG A 78 24.27 0.75 16.96
N GLN A 79 23.60 0.36 15.89
CA GLN A 79 22.44 1.10 15.37
C GLN A 79 21.26 1.04 16.35
N GLU A 80 21.00 -0.13 16.95
CA GLU A 80 20.01 -0.26 18.02
C GLU A 80 20.29 0.68 19.20
N LEU A 81 21.54 0.72 19.68
CA LEU A 81 21.94 1.62 20.77
C LEU A 81 21.73 3.11 20.41
N ILE A 82 22.10 3.53 19.21
CA ILE A 82 21.89 4.92 18.74
C ILE A 82 20.39 5.25 18.69
N SER A 83 19.55 4.31 18.25
CA SER A 83 18.09 4.52 18.21
C SER A 83 17.48 4.62 19.62
N LEU A 84 17.96 3.80 20.56
CA LEU A 84 17.54 3.86 21.96
C LEU A 84 17.96 5.18 22.61
N GLU A 85 19.18 5.64 22.34
CA GLU A 85 19.72 6.91 22.83
C GLU A 85 18.91 8.11 22.31
N LYS A 86 18.58 8.14 21.01
CA LYS A 86 17.68 9.16 20.44
C LYS A 86 16.31 9.16 21.10
N ARG A 87 15.74 7.97 21.36
CA ARG A 87 14.43 7.86 22.01
C ARG A 87 14.47 8.31 23.47
N LEU A 88 15.56 8.05 24.18
CA LEU A 88 15.77 8.54 25.55
C LEU A 88 15.93 10.06 25.58
N SER A 89 16.75 10.63 24.70
CA SER A 89 16.92 12.08 24.59
C SER A 89 15.60 12.80 24.27
N GLN A 90 14.77 12.26 23.36
CA GLN A 90 13.43 12.79 23.11
C GLN A 90 12.48 12.69 24.32
N LYS A 91 12.63 11.65 25.15
CA LYS A 91 11.85 11.53 26.39
C LYS A 91 12.29 12.56 27.42
N GLU A 92 13.60 12.77 27.58
CA GLU A 92 14.15 13.81 28.47
C GLU A 92 13.64 15.20 28.06
N GLU A 93 13.73 15.56 26.78
CA GLU A 93 13.25 16.86 26.29
C GLU A 93 11.74 17.05 26.53
N ASN A 94 10.94 15.99 26.39
CA ASN A 94 9.51 16.05 26.68
C ASN A 94 9.22 16.17 28.18
N ILE A 95 10.06 15.62 29.05
CA ILE A 95 9.94 15.77 30.50
C ILE A 95 10.28 17.21 30.89
N ASP A 96 11.36 17.78 30.34
CA ASP A 96 11.74 19.18 30.60
C ASP A 96 10.63 20.15 30.18
N ARG A 97 10.06 19.96 28.99
CA ARG A 97 8.90 20.77 28.53
C ARG A 97 7.69 20.65 29.46
N ARG A 98 7.46 19.47 30.06
CA ARG A 98 6.37 19.29 31.02
C ARG A 98 6.67 19.97 32.35
N LEU A 99 7.92 19.95 32.80
CA LEU A 99 8.36 20.68 33.99
C LEU A 99 8.16 22.18 33.82
N ASP A 100 8.59 22.75 32.67
CA ASP A 100 8.38 24.17 32.36
C ASP A 100 6.90 24.57 32.37
N LEU A 101 6.03 23.69 31.85
CA LEU A 101 4.58 23.92 31.85
C LEU A 101 3.99 23.84 33.27
N LEU A 102 4.47 22.92 34.10
CA LEU A 102 4.05 22.80 35.49
C LEU A 102 4.47 24.03 36.30
N GLU A 103 5.70 24.51 36.15
CA GLU A 103 6.16 25.74 36.82
C GLU A 103 5.35 26.97 36.40
N LYS A 104 4.98 27.08 35.11
CA LYS A 104 4.11 28.17 34.64
C LYS A 104 2.72 28.09 35.27
N LYS A 105 2.13 26.90 35.35
CA LYS A 105 0.83 26.69 35.99
C LYS A 105 0.89 26.97 37.49
N GLU A 106 1.97 26.60 38.16
CA GLU A 106 2.17 26.88 39.58
C GLU A 106 2.18 28.39 39.84
N LYS A 107 2.93 29.16 39.03
CA LYS A 107 2.91 30.64 39.09
C LYS A 107 1.54 31.23 38.79
N GLU A 108 0.81 30.68 37.83
CA GLU A 108 -0.54 31.14 37.50
C GLU A 108 -1.51 30.88 38.67
N ILE A 109 -1.42 29.70 39.31
CA ILE A 109 -2.21 29.38 40.50
C ILE A 109 -1.87 30.31 41.66
N GLU A 110 -0.59 30.61 41.87
CA GLU A 110 -0.13 31.50 42.93
C GLU A 110 -0.67 32.93 42.72
N THR A 111 -0.56 33.48 41.51
CA THR A 111 -1.14 34.79 41.18
C THR A 111 -2.66 34.82 41.33
N ARG A 112 -3.34 33.73 40.97
CA ARG A 112 -4.79 33.60 41.15
C ARG A 112 -5.16 33.55 42.64
N HIS A 113 -4.39 32.83 43.45
CA HIS A 113 -4.55 32.79 44.90
C HIS A 113 -4.38 34.18 45.53
N GLU A 114 -3.38 34.95 45.10
CA GLU A 114 -3.20 36.34 45.55
C GLU A 114 -4.39 37.22 45.16
N ASN A 115 -4.90 37.08 43.94
CA ASN A 115 -6.06 37.84 43.47
C ASN A 115 -7.34 37.48 44.26
N VAL A 116 -7.59 36.20 44.51
CA VAL A 116 -8.72 35.75 45.35
C VAL A 116 -8.58 36.34 46.75
N ARG A 117 -7.38 36.31 47.34
CA ARG A 117 -7.13 36.90 48.66
C ARG A 117 -7.42 38.40 48.69
N LYS A 118 -6.98 39.14 47.67
CA LYS A 118 -7.31 40.57 47.51
C LYS A 118 -8.82 40.81 47.38
N GLN A 119 -9.53 39.93 46.67
CA GLN A 119 -10.99 40.00 46.53
C GLN A 119 -11.69 39.71 47.85
N GLU A 120 -11.25 38.71 48.62
CA GLU A 120 -11.77 38.41 49.96
C GLU A 120 -11.57 39.60 50.90
N ASP A 121 -10.39 40.22 50.89
CA ASP A 121 -10.12 41.39 51.72
C ASP A 121 -10.97 42.60 51.29
N SER A 122 -11.18 42.78 49.98
CA SER A 122 -12.09 43.79 49.45
C SER A 122 -13.55 43.53 49.83
N LEU A 123 -14.00 42.27 49.79
CA LEU A 123 -15.33 41.85 50.22
C LEU A 123 -15.53 42.10 51.71
N LYS A 124 -14.57 41.75 52.57
CA LYS A 124 -14.62 42.07 54.00
C LYS A 124 -14.74 43.56 54.26
N ALA A 125 -13.99 44.38 53.50
CA ALA A 125 -14.09 45.83 53.60
C ALA A 125 -15.47 46.35 53.13
N ARG A 126 -16.02 45.78 52.05
CA ARG A 126 -17.37 46.11 51.56
C ARG A 126 -18.47 45.66 52.52
N ASP A 127 -18.34 44.51 53.15
CA ASP A 127 -19.28 44.03 54.17
C ASP A 127 -19.27 44.95 55.40
N ALA A 128 -18.09 45.38 55.85
CA ALA A 128 -17.98 46.38 56.93
C ALA A 128 -18.65 47.71 56.54
N HIS A 129 -18.46 48.15 55.29
CA HIS A 129 -19.10 49.35 54.74
C HIS A 129 -20.63 49.17 54.59
N LEU A 130 -21.10 48.00 54.14
CA LEU A 130 -22.52 47.66 54.04
C LEU A 130 -23.19 47.63 55.40
N VAL A 131 -22.53 47.10 56.43
CA VAL A 131 -23.03 47.15 57.81
C VAL A 131 -23.16 48.60 58.29
N SER A 132 -22.23 49.48 57.94
CA SER A 132 -22.35 50.91 58.24
C SER A 132 -23.51 51.55 57.45
N LEU A 133 -23.65 51.22 56.16
CA LEU A 133 -24.72 51.71 55.30
C LEU A 133 -26.10 51.23 55.75
N ILE A 134 -26.21 49.99 56.25
CA ILE A 134 -27.46 49.42 56.80
C ILE A 134 -27.87 50.15 58.07
N ASN A 135 -26.91 50.56 58.91
CA ASN A 135 -27.19 51.40 60.07
C ASN A 135 -27.63 52.82 59.65
N GLU A 136 -27.00 53.39 58.63
CA GLU A 136 -27.37 54.69 58.06
C GLU A 136 -28.75 54.64 57.36
N GLU A 137 -29.05 53.54 56.67
CA GLU A 137 -30.35 53.26 56.06
C GLU A 137 -31.41 52.91 57.10
N LYS A 138 -31.08 52.32 58.26
CA LYS A 138 -32.04 52.21 59.37
C LYS A 138 -32.44 53.59 59.91
N ASP A 139 -31.50 54.52 60.00
CA ASP A 139 -31.75 55.92 60.36
C ASP A 139 -32.53 56.68 59.28
N ARG A 140 -32.32 56.35 58.00
CA ARG A 140 -33.10 56.90 56.88
C ARG A 140 -34.46 56.25 56.72
N LEU A 141 -34.63 54.96 57.00
CA LEU A 141 -35.91 54.24 57.02
C LEU A 141 -36.80 54.71 58.17
N GLN A 142 -36.23 55.13 59.31
CA GLN A 142 -36.96 55.89 60.32
C GLN A 142 -37.50 57.24 59.81
N LYS A 143 -36.91 57.79 58.73
CA LYS A 143 -37.34 59.03 58.06
C LYS A 143 -38.20 58.79 56.81
N ILE A 144 -38.08 57.65 56.14
CA ILE A 144 -38.78 57.28 54.90
C ILE A 144 -39.98 56.36 55.21
N ALA A 145 -40.73 56.66 56.28
CA ALA A 145 -41.98 55.97 56.62
C ALA A 145 -43.15 56.42 55.71
N SER A 146 -42.92 56.60 54.40
CA SER A 146 -43.94 57.11 53.47
C SER A 146 -43.95 56.47 52.09
N LEU A 147 -43.38 55.26 51.93
CA LEU A 147 -43.55 54.43 50.74
C LEU A 147 -44.11 53.06 51.11
N SER A 148 -44.97 52.51 50.26
CA SER A 148 -45.56 51.19 50.47
C SER A 148 -44.57 50.08 50.09
N ALA A 149 -44.58 48.97 50.83
CA ALA A 149 -43.62 47.87 50.67
C ALA A 149 -43.69 47.18 49.29
N ASP A 150 -44.86 47.20 48.66
CA ASP A 150 -45.09 46.55 47.38
C ASP A 150 -44.50 47.33 46.20
N GLU A 151 -44.53 48.66 46.24
CA GLU A 151 -43.96 49.50 45.17
C GLU A 151 -42.42 49.43 45.14
N ALA A 152 -41.78 49.40 46.32
CA ALA A 152 -40.33 49.25 46.43
C ALA A 152 -39.84 47.87 45.92
N LYS A 153 -40.62 46.82 46.21
CA LYS A 153 -40.32 45.45 45.76
C LYS A 153 -40.39 45.33 44.23
N GLN A 154 -41.39 45.95 43.60
CA GLN A 154 -41.55 45.91 42.14
C GLN A 154 -40.39 46.58 41.40
N ILE A 155 -39.93 47.74 41.89
CA ILE A 155 -38.80 48.47 41.29
C ILE A 155 -37.49 47.68 41.42
N LEU A 156 -37.28 47.02 42.57
CA LEU A 156 -36.10 46.19 42.81
C LEU A 156 -36.08 44.94 41.90
N LEU A 157 -37.23 44.28 41.74
CA LEU A 157 -37.36 43.09 40.89
C LEU A 157 -37.14 43.41 39.41
N ASN A 158 -37.57 44.58 38.94
CA ASN A 158 -37.35 44.98 37.55
C ASN A 158 -35.87 45.29 37.27
N ARG A 159 -35.18 46.03 38.15
CA ARG A 159 -33.73 46.25 38.02
C ARG A 159 -32.93 44.96 38.06
N LEU A 160 -33.28 44.05 38.96
CA LEU A 160 -32.62 42.75 39.09
C LEU A 160 -32.82 41.90 37.82
N ASN A 161 -34.01 41.94 37.20
CA ASN A 161 -34.25 41.23 35.94
C ASN A 161 -33.40 41.77 34.79
N ASP A 162 -33.24 43.09 34.68
CA ASP A 162 -32.45 43.72 33.62
C ASP A 162 -30.96 43.38 33.76
N GLU A 163 -30.40 43.46 34.99
CA GLU A 163 -29.02 43.06 35.28
C GLU A 163 -28.78 41.55 35.04
N LEU A 164 -29.69 40.69 35.50
CA LEU A 164 -29.58 39.25 35.32
C LEU A 164 -29.69 38.83 33.85
N SER A 165 -30.33 39.61 32.97
CA SER A 165 -30.45 39.24 31.55
C SER A 165 -29.09 39.25 30.84
N SER A 166 -28.26 40.26 31.13
CA SER A 166 -26.91 40.39 30.56
C SER A 166 -25.96 39.33 31.12
N GLU A 167 -26.01 39.09 32.44
CA GLU A 167 -25.22 38.03 33.08
C GLU A 167 -25.61 36.63 32.57
N LYS A 168 -26.90 36.34 32.40
CA LYS A 168 -27.37 35.07 31.84
C LYS A 168 -26.87 34.88 30.41
N ALA A 169 -26.92 35.92 29.57
CA ALA A 169 -26.42 35.84 28.20
C ALA A 169 -24.91 35.57 28.15
N GLN A 170 -24.12 36.22 29.01
CA GLN A 170 -22.68 35.98 29.12
C GLN A 170 -22.37 34.58 29.65
N LEU A 171 -23.15 34.10 30.63
CA LEU A 171 -23.00 32.75 31.19
C LEU A 171 -23.31 31.68 30.15
N ILE A 172 -24.40 31.85 29.38
CA ILE A 172 -24.77 30.92 28.29
C ILE A 172 -23.65 30.88 27.26
N LYS A 173 -23.16 32.04 26.79
CA LYS A 173 -22.07 32.09 25.81
C LYS A 173 -20.79 31.41 26.31
N LYS A 174 -20.43 31.66 27.57
CA LYS A 174 -19.28 31.02 28.20
C LYS A 174 -19.46 29.51 28.29
N GLN A 175 -20.65 29.04 28.68
CA GLN A 175 -20.97 27.62 28.73
C GLN A 175 -20.96 26.97 27.33
N GLU A 176 -21.43 27.66 26.29
CA GLU A 176 -21.37 27.20 24.90
C GLU A 176 -19.92 27.08 24.42
N GLU A 177 -19.05 28.03 24.75
CA GLU A 177 -17.61 27.97 24.45
C GLU A 177 -16.94 26.80 25.18
N GLU A 178 -17.20 26.62 26.48
CA GLU A 178 -16.70 25.50 27.28
C GLU A 178 -17.19 24.14 26.73
N LEU A 179 -18.47 24.05 26.35
CA LEU A 179 -19.06 22.86 25.71
C LEU A 179 -18.39 22.55 24.38
N LYS A 180 -18.10 23.58 23.58
CA LYS A 180 -17.43 23.43 22.28
C LYS A 180 -16.01 22.92 22.44
N GLU A 181 -15.25 23.48 23.39
CA GLU A 181 -13.90 23.01 23.71
C GLU A 181 -13.90 21.58 24.25
N ALA A 182 -14.80 21.26 25.18
CA ALA A 182 -14.95 19.92 25.74
C ALA A 182 -15.33 18.90 24.66
N SER A 183 -16.23 19.26 23.75
CA SER A 183 -16.66 18.40 22.64
C SER A 183 -15.53 18.18 21.64
N ALA A 184 -14.76 19.22 21.30
CA ALA A 184 -13.61 19.09 20.41
C ALA A 184 -12.54 18.16 21.00
N LYS A 185 -12.25 18.30 22.30
CA LYS A 185 -11.33 17.42 23.01
C LYS A 185 -11.84 15.97 23.02
N LYS A 186 -13.12 15.76 23.29
CA LYS A 186 -13.71 14.41 23.28
C LYS A 186 -13.67 13.77 21.90
N ALA A 187 -13.94 14.53 20.83
CA ALA A 187 -13.81 14.05 19.47
C ALA A 187 -12.36 13.63 19.15
N GLN A 188 -11.37 14.44 19.53
CA GLN A 188 -9.96 14.09 19.37
C GLN A 188 -9.57 12.82 20.13
N GLU A 189 -10.09 12.62 21.34
CA GLU A 189 -9.88 11.39 22.11
C GLU A 189 -10.44 10.16 21.39
N ILE A 190 -11.68 10.23 20.91
CA ILE A 190 -12.34 9.13 20.18
C ILE A 190 -11.56 8.79 18.90
N LEU A 191 -11.17 9.80 18.12
CA LEU A 191 -10.40 9.61 16.90
C LEU A 191 -9.01 9.01 17.19
N SER A 192 -8.31 9.52 18.20
CA SER A 192 -6.99 9.02 18.58
C SER A 192 -7.04 7.57 19.05
N LEU A 193 -8.05 7.21 19.85
CA LEU A 193 -8.28 5.84 20.30
C LEU A 193 -8.62 4.90 19.14
N SER A 194 -9.46 5.36 18.22
CA SER A 194 -9.84 4.61 17.02
C SER A 194 -8.62 4.30 16.14
N ILE A 195 -7.77 5.30 15.91
CA ILE A 195 -6.51 5.14 15.16
C ILE A 195 -5.57 4.18 15.89
N GLN A 196 -5.36 4.36 17.20
CA GLN A 196 -4.45 3.51 17.98
C GLN A 196 -4.88 2.04 18.00
N ARG A 197 -6.17 1.76 17.95
CA ARG A 197 -6.72 0.39 17.97
C ARG A 197 -6.77 -0.26 16.59
N CYS A 198 -6.54 0.48 15.51
CA CYS A 198 -6.46 -0.09 14.17
C CYS A 198 -5.11 -0.80 13.98
N ALA A 199 -5.12 -2.14 13.92
CA ALA A 199 -3.93 -2.98 13.75
C ALA A 199 -3.99 -3.75 12.42
N VAL A 200 -4.05 -3.03 11.31
CA VAL A 200 -4.18 -3.61 9.96
C VAL A 200 -2.83 -3.47 9.25
N GLU A 201 -2.26 -4.59 8.76
CA GLU A 201 -0.99 -4.57 8.02
C GLU A 201 -1.12 -3.78 6.70
N HIS A 202 -0.05 -3.11 6.26
CA HIS A 202 -0.14 -2.22 5.11
C HIS A 202 0.87 -2.60 4.03
N THR A 203 0.39 -2.73 2.79
CA THR A 203 1.22 -2.91 1.60
C THR A 203 0.89 -1.81 0.59
N VAL A 204 1.91 -1.07 0.15
CA VAL A 204 1.81 -0.20 -1.02
C VAL A 204 2.07 -1.06 -2.24
N GLU A 205 1.03 -1.28 -3.05
CA GLU A 205 1.13 -2.12 -4.24
C GLU A 205 1.43 -1.29 -5.49
N SER A 206 2.33 -1.79 -6.33
CA SER A 206 2.67 -1.16 -7.61
C SER A 206 1.53 -1.37 -8.61
N THR A 207 1.19 -0.33 -9.37
CA THR A 207 0.16 -0.39 -10.43
C THR A 207 0.61 -1.16 -11.67
N VAL A 208 1.85 -1.65 -11.71
CA VAL A 208 2.42 -2.41 -12.82
C VAL A 208 2.80 -3.81 -12.34
N SER A 209 2.26 -4.82 -13.02
CA SER A 209 2.63 -6.22 -12.81
C SER A 209 3.78 -6.56 -13.77
N VAL A 210 5.00 -6.62 -13.23
CA VAL A 210 6.19 -7.07 -13.96
C VAL A 210 6.40 -8.54 -13.67
N VAL A 211 6.50 -9.36 -14.70
CA VAL A 211 6.88 -10.77 -14.58
C VAL A 211 8.34 -10.89 -14.99
N THR A 212 9.16 -11.40 -14.06
CA THR A 212 10.57 -11.69 -14.32
C THR A 212 10.70 -13.01 -15.07
N LEU A 213 11.52 -13.02 -16.09
CA LEU A 213 11.83 -14.18 -16.91
C LEU A 213 13.21 -14.73 -16.51
N PRO A 214 13.41 -16.06 -16.51
CA PRO A 214 14.69 -16.65 -16.12
C PRO A 214 15.77 -16.51 -17.21
N SER A 215 15.41 -16.16 -18.45
CA SER A 215 16.33 -15.90 -19.55
C SER A 215 15.65 -15.20 -20.73
N ASP A 216 16.43 -14.56 -21.59
CA ASP A 216 15.95 -14.02 -22.88
C ASP A 216 15.48 -15.12 -23.85
N GLU A 217 15.96 -16.36 -23.70
CA GLU A 217 15.43 -17.50 -24.45
C GLU A 217 13.96 -17.75 -24.07
N MET A 218 13.63 -17.64 -22.78
CA MET A 218 12.24 -17.70 -22.32
C MET A 218 11.41 -16.54 -22.84
N LYS A 219 11.98 -15.33 -22.95
CA LYS A 219 11.32 -14.18 -23.60
C LYS A 219 10.94 -14.52 -25.04
N GLY A 220 11.85 -15.15 -25.80
CA GLY A 220 11.59 -15.64 -27.15
C GLY A 220 10.47 -16.69 -27.24
N ARG A 221 10.38 -17.61 -26.26
CA ARG A 221 9.31 -18.62 -26.20
C ARG A 221 7.94 -18.03 -25.83
N VAL A 222 7.92 -17.03 -24.94
CA VAL A 222 6.71 -16.27 -24.57
C VAL A 222 6.14 -15.53 -25.79
N ILE A 223 7.01 -14.90 -26.61
CA ILE A 223 6.60 -14.27 -27.88
C ILE A 223 6.11 -15.34 -28.87
N GLY A 224 6.88 -16.40 -29.05
CA GLY A 224 6.66 -17.42 -30.07
C GLY A 224 7.00 -16.93 -31.48
N ARG A 225 7.01 -17.84 -32.46
CA ARG A 225 7.26 -17.47 -33.86
C ARG A 225 6.17 -16.50 -34.33
N GLU A 226 6.58 -15.34 -34.86
CA GLU A 226 5.69 -14.27 -35.34
C GLU A 226 4.72 -13.71 -34.27
N GLY A 227 5.03 -13.86 -32.98
CA GLY A 227 4.15 -13.40 -31.90
C GLY A 227 2.92 -14.30 -31.68
N ARG A 228 2.91 -15.53 -32.21
CA ARG A 228 1.76 -16.44 -32.10
C ARG A 228 1.37 -16.74 -30.65
N ASN A 229 2.35 -16.92 -29.78
CA ASN A 229 2.10 -17.30 -28.39
C ASN A 229 1.58 -16.12 -27.58
N ILE A 230 2.18 -14.94 -27.75
CA ILE A 230 1.71 -13.73 -27.06
C ILE A 230 0.29 -13.35 -27.50
N ARG A 231 -0.03 -13.42 -28.79
CA ARG A 231 -1.40 -13.17 -29.27
C ARG A 231 -2.42 -14.16 -28.71
N ALA A 232 -2.07 -15.45 -28.63
CA ALA A 232 -2.93 -16.45 -28.02
C ALA A 232 -3.15 -16.16 -26.53
N PHE A 233 -2.11 -15.71 -25.83
CA PHE A 233 -2.17 -15.32 -24.43
C PHE A 233 -3.03 -14.07 -24.20
N GLU A 234 -2.82 -13.01 -24.98
CA GLU A 234 -3.61 -11.78 -24.98
C GLU A 234 -5.09 -12.08 -25.26
N MET A 235 -5.38 -12.95 -26.24
CA MET A 235 -6.74 -13.35 -26.56
C MET A 235 -7.41 -14.18 -25.45
N ALA A 236 -6.68 -15.10 -24.82
CA ALA A 236 -7.22 -15.95 -23.75
C ALA A 236 -7.47 -15.19 -22.43
N THR A 237 -6.61 -14.21 -22.13
CA THR A 237 -6.64 -13.43 -20.88
C THR A 237 -7.36 -12.09 -21.01
N GLY A 238 -7.42 -11.52 -22.20
CA GLY A 238 -7.96 -10.18 -22.46
C GLY A 238 -7.08 -9.05 -21.91
N VAL A 239 -5.76 -9.25 -21.86
CA VAL A 239 -4.76 -8.25 -21.43
C VAL A 239 -3.85 -7.89 -22.60
N ASP A 240 -3.17 -6.75 -22.50
CA ASP A 240 -2.10 -6.36 -23.42
C ASP A 240 -0.75 -6.69 -22.78
N VAL A 241 0.11 -7.42 -23.50
CA VAL A 241 1.43 -7.80 -23.01
C VAL A 241 2.48 -6.93 -23.70
N ILE A 242 3.09 -6.03 -22.93
CA ILE A 242 4.09 -5.10 -23.43
C ILE A 242 5.47 -5.74 -23.25
N ILE A 243 6.14 -5.92 -24.39
CA ILE A 243 7.52 -6.36 -24.46
C ILE A 243 8.36 -5.17 -24.88
N ASP A 244 9.19 -4.67 -23.97
CA ASP A 244 10.13 -3.58 -24.22
C ASP A 244 11.58 -4.13 -24.32
N ASP A 245 12.53 -3.20 -24.45
CA ASP A 245 13.97 -3.49 -24.47
C ASP A 245 14.53 -3.86 -23.08
N THR A 246 13.69 -3.94 -22.04
CA THR A 246 14.14 -4.38 -20.72
C THR A 246 14.48 -5.88 -20.78
N PRO A 247 15.73 -6.26 -20.46
CA PRO A 247 16.13 -7.66 -20.46
C PRO A 247 15.34 -8.45 -19.41
N GLU A 248 15.04 -9.71 -19.70
CA GLU A 248 14.47 -10.66 -18.72
C GLU A 248 13.16 -10.21 -18.05
N ALA A 249 12.39 -9.29 -18.64
CA ALA A 249 11.12 -8.82 -18.09
C ALA A 249 10.02 -8.69 -19.13
N VAL A 250 8.77 -8.93 -18.71
CA VAL A 250 7.56 -8.69 -19.49
C VAL A 250 6.56 -7.92 -18.63
N THR A 251 5.98 -6.88 -19.21
CA THR A 251 5.01 -6.02 -18.52
C THR A 251 3.60 -6.35 -18.96
N ILE A 252 2.69 -6.59 -18.01
CA ILE A 252 1.28 -6.86 -18.29
C ILE A 252 0.46 -5.60 -18.03
N SER A 253 -0.26 -5.14 -19.05
CA SER A 253 -1.15 -3.99 -19.00
C SER A 253 -2.61 -4.45 -19.16
N CYS A 254 -3.47 -4.09 -18.22
CA CYS A 254 -4.92 -4.30 -18.31
C CYS A 254 -5.63 -3.42 -17.29
N PHE A 255 -6.78 -2.83 -17.64
CA PHE A 255 -7.59 -2.03 -16.72
C PHE A 255 -8.31 -2.85 -15.65
N ASP A 256 -8.72 -4.06 -16.00
CA ASP A 256 -9.29 -5.05 -15.08
C ASP A 256 -8.14 -5.69 -14.29
N THR A 257 -8.11 -5.43 -12.99
CA THR A 257 -7.03 -5.87 -12.13
C THR A 257 -7.09 -7.36 -11.81
N VAL A 258 -8.28 -7.96 -11.84
CA VAL A 258 -8.45 -9.42 -11.68
C VAL A 258 -7.93 -10.13 -12.92
N ARG A 259 -8.25 -9.63 -14.13
CA ARG A 259 -7.68 -10.17 -15.38
C ARG A 259 -6.16 -10.02 -15.42
N ARG A 260 -5.64 -8.87 -14.98
CA ARG A 260 -4.19 -8.63 -14.90
C ARG A 260 -3.50 -9.66 -14.00
N GLU A 261 -4.10 -9.96 -12.85
CA GLU A 261 -3.55 -10.93 -11.92
C GLU A 261 -3.66 -12.37 -12.46
N ILE A 262 -4.78 -12.72 -13.10
CA ILE A 262 -4.94 -14.01 -13.79
C ILE A 262 -3.86 -14.18 -14.85
N ALA A 263 -3.58 -13.13 -15.63
CA ALA A 263 -2.52 -13.15 -16.63
C ALA A 263 -1.14 -13.33 -15.97
N ARG A 264 -0.82 -12.55 -14.93
CA ARG A 264 0.45 -12.67 -14.19
C ARG A 264 0.70 -14.11 -13.72
N LEU A 265 -0.27 -14.69 -13.00
CA LEU A 265 -0.18 -16.05 -12.47
C LEU A 265 -0.14 -17.11 -13.59
N SER A 266 -0.90 -16.90 -14.66
CA SER A 266 -0.89 -17.82 -15.81
C SER A 266 0.48 -17.81 -16.49
N LEU A 267 1.09 -16.65 -16.64
CA LEU A 267 2.42 -16.50 -17.25
C LEU A 267 3.50 -17.15 -16.37
N GLU A 268 3.47 -16.94 -15.05
CA GLU A 268 4.38 -17.61 -14.10
C GLU A 268 4.30 -19.14 -14.17
N LYS A 269 3.07 -19.68 -14.23
CA LYS A 269 2.86 -21.13 -14.38
C LYS A 269 3.37 -21.66 -15.73
N LEU A 270 3.15 -20.93 -16.81
CA LEU A 270 3.63 -21.28 -18.15
C LEU A 270 5.17 -21.25 -18.23
N ILE A 271 5.81 -20.28 -17.57
CA ILE A 271 7.27 -20.20 -17.46
C ILE A 271 7.81 -21.39 -16.66
N SER A 272 7.17 -21.72 -15.53
CA SER A 272 7.58 -22.86 -14.70
C SER A 272 7.41 -24.22 -15.40
N ASP A 273 6.38 -24.38 -16.24
CA ASP A 273 6.17 -25.59 -17.07
C ASP A 273 7.11 -25.63 -18.30
N GLY A 274 7.65 -24.47 -18.73
CA GLY A 274 8.57 -24.34 -19.86
C GLY A 274 7.97 -24.60 -21.24
N ARG A 275 6.67 -24.96 -21.31
CA ARG A 275 5.90 -25.25 -22.52
C ARG A 275 4.89 -24.15 -22.80
N ILE A 276 5.22 -23.31 -23.79
CA ILE A 276 4.39 -22.17 -24.19
C ILE A 276 3.93 -22.38 -25.63
N HIS A 277 2.69 -22.83 -25.80
CA HIS A 277 2.00 -22.95 -27.09
C HIS A 277 0.49 -22.69 -26.90
N PRO A 278 -0.26 -22.30 -27.95
CA PRO A 278 -1.63 -21.78 -27.81
C PRO A 278 -2.58 -22.68 -26.99
N GLY A 279 -2.66 -23.98 -27.30
CA GLY A 279 -3.55 -24.88 -26.55
C GLY A 279 -3.21 -25.02 -25.06
N ARG A 280 -1.92 -24.93 -24.70
CA ARG A 280 -1.49 -24.97 -23.30
C ARG A 280 -1.78 -23.65 -22.58
N ILE A 281 -1.62 -22.54 -23.30
CA ILE A 281 -1.96 -21.20 -22.79
C ILE A 281 -3.44 -21.15 -22.42
N GLU A 282 -4.33 -21.57 -23.31
CA GLU A 282 -5.77 -21.60 -23.04
C GLU A 282 -6.12 -22.47 -21.83
N GLU A 283 -5.53 -23.67 -21.74
CA GLU A 283 -5.74 -24.58 -20.61
C GLU A 283 -5.28 -23.98 -19.27
N ILE A 284 -4.08 -23.40 -19.22
CA ILE A 284 -3.52 -22.80 -17.99
C ILE A 284 -4.31 -21.57 -17.57
N VAL A 285 -4.72 -20.73 -18.53
CA VAL A 285 -5.53 -19.54 -18.25
C VAL A 285 -6.88 -19.94 -17.68
N GLU A 286 -7.56 -20.93 -18.27
CA GLU A 286 -8.85 -21.41 -17.78
C GLU A 286 -8.74 -22.04 -16.38
N LYS A 287 -7.70 -22.83 -16.15
CA LYS A 287 -7.42 -23.38 -14.82
C LYS A 287 -7.16 -22.27 -13.79
N THR A 288 -6.37 -21.26 -14.17
CA THR A 288 -6.03 -20.14 -13.29
C THR A 288 -7.24 -19.24 -13.01
N LYS A 289 -8.16 -19.06 -13.96
CA LYS A 289 -9.46 -18.39 -13.73
C LYS A 289 -10.26 -19.08 -12.62
N LYS A 290 -10.41 -20.41 -12.69
CA LYS A 290 -11.14 -21.18 -11.67
C LYS A 290 -10.49 -21.12 -10.29
N GLU A 291 -9.16 -21.23 -10.23
CA GLU A 291 -8.42 -21.07 -8.98
C GLU A 291 -8.56 -19.65 -8.40
N MET A 292 -8.55 -18.63 -9.26
CA MET A 292 -8.73 -17.24 -8.87
C MET A 292 -10.13 -16.98 -8.29
N GLU A 293 -11.19 -17.50 -8.91
CA GLU A 293 -12.56 -17.36 -8.39
C GLU A 293 -12.72 -17.99 -7.00
N ALA A 294 -12.13 -19.17 -6.79
CA ALA A 294 -12.12 -19.83 -5.47
C ALA A 294 -11.38 -18.97 -4.43
N LYS A 295 -10.21 -18.44 -4.79
CA LYS A 295 -9.40 -17.60 -3.91
C LYS A 295 -10.07 -16.27 -3.57
N ILE A 296 -10.72 -15.62 -4.56
CA ILE A 296 -11.53 -14.42 -4.36
C ILE A 296 -12.60 -14.69 -3.30
N LYS A 297 -13.34 -15.79 -3.45
CA LYS A 297 -14.39 -16.15 -2.50
C LYS A 297 -13.82 -16.40 -1.09
N GLU A 298 -12.75 -17.18 -0.98
CA GLU A 298 -12.08 -17.49 0.28
C GLU A 298 -11.60 -16.21 1.01
N GLU A 299 -11.00 -15.27 0.29
CA GLU A 299 -10.54 -14.00 0.86
C GLU A 299 -11.70 -13.11 1.31
N GLY A 300 -12.80 -13.11 0.55
CA GLY A 300 -14.05 -12.45 0.94
C GLY A 300 -14.61 -12.98 2.26
N GLU A 301 -14.69 -14.32 2.38
CA GLU A 301 -15.16 -15.01 3.60
C GLU A 301 -14.25 -14.71 4.78
N LYS A 302 -12.92 -14.77 4.56
CA LYS A 302 -11.91 -14.48 5.57
C LYS A 302 -12.05 -13.07 6.13
N VAL A 303 -12.13 -12.04 5.27
CA VAL A 303 -12.22 -10.65 5.74
C VAL A 303 -13.56 -10.36 6.41
N SER A 304 -14.66 -10.95 5.92
CA SER A 304 -15.98 -10.88 6.56
C SER A 304 -15.90 -11.41 8.00
N PHE A 305 -15.29 -12.58 8.18
CA PHE A 305 -15.10 -13.22 9.48
C PHE A 305 -14.19 -12.40 10.41
N GLU A 306 -13.02 -11.98 9.94
CA GLU A 306 -12.06 -11.17 10.72
C GLU A 306 -12.66 -9.83 11.18
N SER A 307 -13.49 -9.22 10.34
CA SER A 307 -14.18 -7.96 10.65
C SER A 307 -15.37 -8.18 11.60
N GLY A 308 -15.79 -9.41 11.85
CA GLY A 308 -16.96 -9.75 12.67
C GLY A 308 -18.29 -9.37 11.98
N VAL A 309 -18.30 -9.39 10.65
CA VAL A 309 -19.49 -9.15 9.83
C VAL A 309 -19.99 -10.51 9.34
N GLU A 310 -21.15 -10.93 9.86
CA GLU A 310 -21.75 -12.21 9.53
C GLU A 310 -22.95 -12.04 8.58
N ASN A 311 -23.36 -13.13 7.92
CA ASN A 311 -24.56 -13.17 7.07
C ASN A 311 -24.54 -12.15 5.91
N LEU A 312 -23.40 -11.99 5.24
CA LEU A 312 -23.35 -11.30 3.95
C LEU A 312 -23.89 -12.22 2.85
N HIS A 313 -24.57 -11.63 1.87
CA HIS A 313 -25.01 -12.36 0.69
C HIS A 313 -23.78 -12.93 -0.07
N PRO A 314 -23.82 -14.18 -0.59
CA PRO A 314 -22.67 -14.79 -1.26
C PRO A 314 -22.06 -13.96 -2.40
N GLU A 315 -22.88 -13.19 -3.11
CA GLU A 315 -22.38 -12.26 -4.14
C GLU A 315 -21.63 -11.05 -3.56
N LEU A 316 -22.05 -10.51 -2.41
CA LEU A 316 -21.30 -9.46 -1.71
C LEU A 316 -19.95 -9.98 -1.23
N ILE A 317 -19.89 -11.23 -0.74
CA ILE A 317 -18.65 -11.89 -0.34
C ILE A 317 -17.68 -11.99 -1.52
N LYS A 318 -18.16 -12.41 -2.70
CA LYS A 318 -17.33 -12.46 -3.92
C LYS A 318 -16.83 -11.07 -4.32
N LEU A 319 -17.69 -10.05 -4.30
CA LEU A 319 -17.30 -8.68 -4.62
C LEU A 319 -16.27 -8.14 -3.64
N LEU A 320 -16.42 -8.45 -2.34
CA LEU A 320 -15.46 -8.10 -1.31
C LEU A 320 -14.08 -8.70 -1.62
N GLY A 321 -14.05 -10.00 -1.95
CA GLY A 321 -12.82 -10.67 -2.34
C GLY A 321 -12.15 -10.07 -3.58
N ARG A 322 -12.93 -9.55 -4.55
CA ARG A 322 -12.38 -8.89 -5.75
C ARG A 322 -11.62 -7.60 -5.39
N LEU A 323 -12.01 -6.90 -4.32
CA LEU A 323 -11.31 -5.71 -3.85
C LEU A 323 -9.85 -6.01 -3.48
N LYS A 324 -9.49 -7.27 -3.17
CA LYS A 324 -8.11 -7.68 -2.90
C LYS A 324 -7.18 -7.39 -4.07
N TYR A 325 -7.70 -7.42 -5.28
CA TYR A 325 -6.92 -7.18 -6.48
C TYR A 325 -7.09 -5.75 -6.97
N ARG A 326 -7.88 -4.91 -6.30
CA ARG A 326 -8.11 -3.53 -6.68
C ARG A 326 -7.21 -2.62 -5.85
N THR A 327 -6.49 -1.74 -6.52
CA THR A 327 -5.69 -0.71 -5.85
C THR A 327 -6.28 0.65 -6.18
N SER A 328 -6.50 1.48 -5.17
CA SER A 328 -6.91 2.88 -5.33
C SER A 328 -5.89 3.76 -4.62
N PHE A 329 -5.35 4.76 -5.31
CA PHE A 329 -4.31 5.65 -4.76
C PHE A 329 -3.07 4.92 -4.19
N GLY A 330 -2.73 3.73 -4.70
CA GLY A 330 -1.59 2.93 -4.21
C GLY A 330 -1.88 2.14 -2.92
N GLN A 331 -3.11 2.19 -2.40
CA GLN A 331 -3.59 1.33 -1.32
C GLN A 331 -4.47 0.20 -1.88
N ASN A 332 -4.33 -0.99 -1.29
CA ASN A 332 -5.21 -2.12 -1.58
C ASN A 332 -6.64 -1.84 -1.08
N ALA A 333 -7.64 -1.96 -1.95
CA ALA A 333 -9.01 -1.57 -1.65
C ALA A 333 -9.65 -2.46 -0.57
N LEU A 334 -9.39 -3.78 -0.58
CA LEU A 334 -9.91 -4.68 0.45
C LEU A 334 -9.34 -4.33 1.84
N GLN A 335 -8.03 -4.02 1.87
CA GLN A 335 -7.38 -3.64 3.12
C GLN A 335 -7.88 -2.30 3.65
N HIS A 336 -8.13 -1.35 2.75
CA HIS A 336 -8.78 -0.09 3.07
C HIS A 336 -10.20 -0.31 3.65
N SER A 337 -11.05 -1.11 2.99
CA SER A 337 -12.39 -1.42 3.51
C SER A 337 -12.35 -2.13 4.88
N LYS A 338 -11.40 -3.03 5.09
CA LYS A 338 -11.17 -3.68 6.39
C LYS A 338 -10.78 -2.67 7.47
N GLU A 339 -9.90 -1.73 7.15
CA GLU A 339 -9.51 -0.67 8.07
C GLU A 339 -10.66 0.27 8.41
N VAL A 340 -11.39 0.76 7.40
CA VAL A 340 -12.56 1.60 7.59
C VAL A 340 -13.60 0.88 8.45
N SER A 341 -13.81 -0.43 8.24
CA SER A 341 -14.65 -1.27 9.11
C SER A 341 -14.22 -1.21 10.59
N TYR A 342 -12.94 -1.41 10.90
CA TYR A 342 -12.45 -1.34 12.29
C TYR A 342 -12.56 0.07 12.89
N LEU A 343 -12.13 1.10 12.15
CA LEU A 343 -12.21 2.49 12.60
C LEU A 343 -13.66 2.86 12.92
N LEU A 344 -14.58 2.54 12.01
CA LEU A 344 -15.99 2.84 12.17
C LEU A 344 -16.60 2.09 13.36
N GLY A 345 -16.21 0.82 13.55
CA GLY A 345 -16.61 0.03 14.71
C GLY A 345 -16.17 0.62 16.05
N VAL A 346 -14.94 1.13 16.15
CA VAL A 346 -14.45 1.76 17.39
C VAL A 346 -15.13 3.12 17.62
N MET A 347 -15.25 3.96 16.60
CA MET A 347 -15.93 5.26 16.70
C MET A 347 -17.39 5.09 17.13
N ALA A 348 -18.11 4.15 16.52
CA ALA A 348 -19.49 3.84 16.87
C ALA A 348 -19.62 3.38 18.33
N SER A 349 -18.72 2.50 18.79
CA SER A 349 -18.72 2.02 20.17
C SER A 349 -18.51 3.14 21.20
N GLU A 350 -17.60 4.09 20.93
CA GLU A 350 -17.34 5.22 21.83
C GLU A 350 -18.49 6.23 21.86
N LEU A 351 -19.31 6.28 20.80
CA LEU A 351 -20.50 7.13 20.68
C LEU A 351 -21.79 6.44 21.13
N GLY A 352 -21.72 5.18 21.61
CA GLY A 352 -22.89 4.41 22.04
C GLY A 352 -23.79 3.92 20.90
N LEU A 353 -23.28 3.87 19.67
CA LEU A 353 -23.96 3.32 18.49
C LEU A 353 -23.66 1.83 18.35
N ASP A 354 -24.49 1.10 17.56
CA ASP A 354 -24.23 -0.31 17.28
C ASP A 354 -22.96 -0.46 16.42
N PHE A 355 -21.91 -1.03 17.03
CA PHE A 355 -20.63 -1.27 16.40
C PHE A 355 -20.70 -2.34 15.30
N LYS A 356 -21.63 -3.31 15.37
CA LYS A 356 -21.74 -4.37 14.35
C LYS A 356 -22.25 -3.78 13.03
N LEU A 357 -23.27 -2.93 13.12
CA LEU A 357 -23.77 -2.19 11.97
C LEU A 357 -22.68 -1.27 11.38
N ALA A 358 -21.93 -0.57 12.23
CA ALA A 358 -20.78 0.23 11.77
C ALA A 358 -19.73 -0.60 11.03
N ARG A 359 -19.31 -1.75 11.57
CA ARG A 359 -18.33 -2.61 10.88
C ARG A 359 -18.84 -3.12 9.54
N ARG A 360 -20.13 -3.45 9.44
CA ARG A 360 -20.77 -3.87 8.19
C ARG A 360 -20.74 -2.75 7.15
N ILE A 361 -21.08 -1.52 7.55
CA ILE A 361 -21.03 -0.32 6.70
C ILE A 361 -19.61 -0.06 6.23
N GLY A 362 -18.64 0.01 7.15
CA GLY A 362 -17.26 0.30 6.78
C GLY A 362 -16.64 -0.76 5.88
N LEU A 363 -17.06 -2.03 6.01
CA LEU A 363 -16.58 -3.10 5.14
C LEU A 363 -17.17 -3.01 3.71
N LEU A 364 -18.38 -2.49 3.57
CA LEU A 364 -19.12 -2.43 2.30
C LEU A 364 -19.10 -1.05 1.63
N HIS A 365 -18.62 0.00 2.29
CA HIS A 365 -18.68 1.40 1.80
C HIS A 365 -18.12 1.55 0.38
N ASP A 366 -17.09 0.78 0.06
CA ASP A 366 -16.35 0.85 -1.20
C ASP A 366 -16.63 -0.33 -2.14
N ILE A 367 -17.66 -1.14 -1.87
CA ILE A 367 -17.95 -2.38 -2.61
C ILE A 367 -18.20 -2.13 -4.11
N GLY A 368 -18.64 -0.92 -4.48
CA GLY A 368 -18.82 -0.51 -5.87
C GLY A 368 -17.52 -0.53 -6.68
N LYS A 369 -16.34 -0.38 -6.05
CA LYS A 369 -15.03 -0.47 -6.72
C LYS A 369 -14.71 -1.88 -7.26
N ALA A 370 -15.46 -2.90 -6.84
CA ALA A 370 -15.33 -4.27 -7.34
C ALA A 370 -15.98 -4.49 -8.71
N ILE A 371 -16.83 -3.54 -9.17
CA ILE A 371 -17.49 -3.56 -10.47
C ILE A 371 -16.67 -2.73 -11.48
N ASP A 372 -16.55 -3.27 -12.69
CA ASP A 372 -15.83 -2.60 -13.79
C ASP A 372 -16.59 -1.35 -14.28
N HIS A 373 -15.88 -0.42 -14.94
CA HIS A 373 -16.39 0.89 -15.39
C HIS A 373 -17.40 0.81 -16.56
N GLN A 374 -18.06 -0.33 -16.75
CA GLN A 374 -19.13 -0.50 -17.76
C GLN A 374 -20.49 -0.04 -17.24
N VAL A 375 -20.62 0.18 -15.93
CA VAL A 375 -21.84 0.67 -15.29
C VAL A 375 -21.70 2.17 -15.09
N GLU A 376 -22.70 2.93 -15.56
CA GLU A 376 -22.77 4.38 -15.40
C GLU A 376 -23.08 4.75 -13.94
N GLY A 377 -22.30 5.65 -13.35
CA GLY A 377 -22.45 6.08 -11.95
C GLY A 377 -21.14 6.10 -11.17
N THR A 378 -21.15 6.70 -9.98
CA THR A 378 -20.00 6.68 -9.07
C THR A 378 -19.97 5.35 -8.31
N HIS A 379 -18.80 4.96 -7.77
CA HIS A 379 -18.73 3.71 -7.00
C HIS A 379 -19.56 3.76 -5.71
N ALA A 380 -19.84 4.96 -5.19
CA ALA A 380 -20.76 5.13 -4.06
C ALA A 380 -22.21 4.78 -4.45
N THR A 381 -22.71 5.32 -5.58
CA THR A 381 -24.06 4.98 -6.08
C THR A 381 -24.16 3.51 -6.45
N ILE A 382 -23.18 2.98 -7.19
CA ILE A 382 -23.15 1.56 -7.59
C ILE A 382 -23.11 0.65 -6.36
N GLY A 383 -22.27 0.98 -5.37
CA GLY A 383 -22.18 0.24 -4.11
C GLY A 383 -23.51 0.21 -3.35
N ALA A 384 -24.21 1.36 -3.29
CA ALA A 384 -25.51 1.47 -2.63
C ALA A 384 -26.58 0.64 -3.35
N GLU A 385 -26.61 0.64 -4.68
CA GLU A 385 -27.52 -0.20 -5.47
C GLU A 385 -27.26 -1.69 -5.27
N LEU A 386 -25.99 -2.11 -5.23
CA LEU A 386 -25.63 -3.50 -4.94
C LEU A 386 -26.06 -3.93 -3.55
N ALA A 387 -25.77 -3.10 -2.53
CA ALA A 387 -26.18 -3.35 -1.16
C ALA A 387 -27.71 -3.47 -1.06
N ARG A 388 -28.45 -2.57 -1.71
CA ARG A 388 -29.92 -2.62 -1.77
C ARG A 388 -30.42 -3.88 -2.47
N LYS A 389 -29.83 -4.25 -3.61
CA LYS A 389 -30.19 -5.45 -4.38
C LYS A 389 -30.02 -6.74 -3.58
N TYR A 390 -28.99 -6.81 -2.75
CA TYR A 390 -28.68 -7.99 -1.94
C TYR A 390 -29.24 -7.95 -0.51
N GLY A 391 -30.14 -7.00 -0.21
CA GLY A 391 -30.95 -7.00 1.00
C GLY A 391 -30.32 -6.33 2.23
N GLU A 392 -29.34 -5.43 2.04
CA GLU A 392 -28.78 -4.64 3.14
C GLU A 392 -29.77 -3.57 3.65
N SER A 393 -29.61 -3.15 4.92
CA SER A 393 -30.55 -2.22 5.55
C SER A 393 -30.51 -0.82 4.93
N PRO A 394 -31.58 -0.02 5.05
CA PRO A 394 -31.59 1.37 4.59
C PRO A 394 -30.48 2.23 5.22
N GLU A 395 -30.11 2.00 6.48
CA GLU A 395 -28.99 2.70 7.10
C GLU A 395 -27.66 2.36 6.43
N THR A 396 -27.44 1.07 6.11
CA THR A 396 -26.23 0.63 5.41
C THR A 396 -26.16 1.20 4.00
N VAL A 397 -27.25 1.09 3.24
CA VAL A 397 -27.34 1.63 1.88
C VAL A 397 -27.09 3.14 1.88
N GLY A 398 -27.73 3.89 2.78
CA GLY A 398 -27.59 5.34 2.85
C GLY A 398 -26.19 5.80 3.26
N ALA A 399 -25.53 5.06 4.15
CA ALA A 399 -24.14 5.36 4.52
C ALA A 399 -23.15 5.06 3.38
N ILE A 400 -23.37 3.98 2.62
CA ILE A 400 -22.60 3.67 1.40
C ILE A 400 -22.83 4.76 0.33
N GLU A 401 -24.05 5.25 0.15
CA GLU A 401 -24.36 6.27 -0.86
C GLU A 401 -23.72 7.63 -0.52
N ALA A 402 -23.66 8.00 0.76
CA ALA A 402 -23.23 9.32 1.20
C ALA A 402 -21.73 9.43 1.56
N HIS A 403 -20.92 8.36 1.45
CA HIS A 403 -19.53 8.35 1.95
C HIS A 403 -18.56 9.26 1.17
N HIS A 404 -18.95 9.76 0.00
CA HIS A 404 -18.24 10.80 -0.74
C HIS A 404 -18.98 12.13 -0.80
N GLU A 405 -19.94 12.34 0.10
CA GLU A 405 -20.74 13.57 0.19
C GLU A 405 -21.56 13.86 -1.08
N GLU A 406 -21.74 12.85 -1.94
CA GLU A 406 -22.58 12.91 -3.16
C GLU A 406 -24.08 12.88 -2.83
N ALA A 407 -24.42 12.40 -1.64
CA ALA A 407 -25.76 12.37 -1.08
C ALA A 407 -25.77 12.96 0.34
N GLU A 408 -26.96 13.38 0.79
CA GLU A 408 -27.15 13.96 2.11
C GLU A 408 -26.86 12.94 3.23
N GLN A 409 -26.02 13.32 4.19
CA GLN A 409 -25.65 12.50 5.34
C GLN A 409 -26.79 12.47 6.37
N ARG A 410 -27.75 11.57 6.17
CA ARG A 410 -28.97 11.49 7.01
C ARG A 410 -28.81 10.68 8.30
N SER A 411 -27.68 10.01 8.50
CA SER A 411 -27.42 9.16 9.66
C SER A 411 -26.05 9.44 10.28
N PHE A 412 -25.92 9.20 11.59
CA PHE A 412 -24.62 9.26 12.27
C PHE A 412 -23.60 8.31 11.61
N TYR A 413 -24.05 7.15 11.13
CA TYR A 413 -23.18 6.22 10.42
C TYR A 413 -22.63 6.80 9.11
N ALA A 414 -23.42 7.58 8.35
CA ALA A 414 -22.93 8.24 7.15
C ALA A 414 -21.80 9.23 7.47
N VAL A 415 -22.00 10.10 8.47
CA VAL A 415 -20.98 11.06 8.93
C VAL A 415 -19.71 10.35 9.39
N LEU A 416 -19.85 9.30 10.19
CA LEU A 416 -18.71 8.53 10.69
C LEU A 416 -17.99 7.78 9.57
N THR A 417 -18.71 7.31 8.54
CA THR A 417 -18.12 6.60 7.40
C THR A 417 -17.17 7.53 6.63
N VAL A 418 -17.60 8.76 6.37
CA VAL A 418 -16.76 9.80 5.75
C VAL A 418 -15.50 10.07 6.59
N ALA A 419 -15.66 10.19 7.91
CA ALA A 419 -14.53 10.41 8.81
C ALA A 419 -13.54 9.23 8.79
N ALA A 420 -14.04 8.00 8.86
CA ALA A 420 -13.22 6.79 8.84
C ALA A 420 -12.50 6.59 7.50
N ASP A 421 -13.19 6.82 6.38
CA ASP A 421 -12.59 6.81 5.03
C ASP A 421 -11.45 7.84 4.92
N ALA A 422 -11.72 9.10 5.31
CA ALA A 422 -10.72 10.16 5.30
C ALA A 422 -9.48 9.82 6.16
N ILE A 423 -9.66 9.19 7.32
CA ILE A 423 -8.56 8.76 8.20
C ILE A 423 -7.73 7.63 7.59
N SER A 424 -8.34 6.72 6.85
CA SER A 424 -7.62 5.68 6.13
C SER A 424 -6.88 6.26 4.91
N ALA A 425 -7.51 7.20 4.20
CA ALA A 425 -6.97 7.81 2.98
C ALA A 425 -5.88 8.89 3.20
N ALA A 426 -5.91 9.64 4.32
CA ALA A 426 -5.03 10.79 4.56
C ALA A 426 -3.62 10.44 5.12
N ARG A 427 -3.23 9.16 5.16
CA ARG A 427 -1.96 8.76 5.81
C ARG A 427 -0.73 9.05 4.96
N PRO A 428 0.37 9.58 5.56
CA PRO A 428 1.63 9.80 4.86
C PRO A 428 2.14 8.51 4.20
N GLY A 429 2.44 8.57 2.90
CA GLY A 429 2.81 7.41 2.09
C GLY A 429 1.68 6.82 1.23
N ALA A 430 0.42 7.18 1.50
CA ALA A 430 -0.76 6.78 0.73
C ALA A 430 -1.03 7.63 -0.53
N ARG A 431 -0.35 8.77 -0.68
CA ARG A 431 -0.51 9.65 -1.84
C ARG A 431 0.86 9.97 -2.42
N ARG A 432 1.25 9.23 -3.46
CA ARG A 432 2.19 9.75 -4.45
C ARG A 432 1.37 10.56 -5.45
N GLU A 433 1.37 11.88 -5.30
CA GLU A 433 0.69 12.86 -6.17
C GLU A 433 1.15 12.85 -7.65
N THR A 434 2.03 11.95 -8.06
CA THR A 434 2.61 11.93 -9.40
C THR A 434 1.81 11.13 -10.43
N LEU A 435 1.05 10.09 -10.04
CA LEU A 435 0.34 9.25 -11.02
C LEU A 435 -1.01 9.82 -11.44
N GLU A 436 -1.78 10.40 -10.51
CA GLU A 436 -3.12 10.93 -10.83
C GLU A 436 -3.05 12.19 -11.69
N THR A 437 -2.14 13.12 -11.38
CA THR A 437 -1.84 14.28 -12.22
C THR A 437 -1.42 13.85 -13.61
N TYR A 438 -0.69 12.75 -13.71
CA TYR A 438 -0.26 12.17 -14.97
C TYR A 438 -1.42 11.50 -15.74
N ILE A 439 -2.30 10.74 -15.08
CA ILE A 439 -3.49 10.14 -15.71
C ILE A 439 -4.45 11.24 -16.19
N LYS A 440 -4.75 12.24 -15.36
CA LYS A 440 -5.57 13.40 -15.74
C LYS A 440 -4.96 14.18 -16.91
N ARG A 441 -3.62 14.20 -17.03
CA ARG A 441 -2.93 14.77 -18.20
C ARG A 441 -3.15 13.94 -19.46
N LEU A 442 -2.99 12.62 -19.40
CA LEU A 442 -3.23 11.75 -20.56
C LEU A 442 -4.70 11.84 -21.03
N ASP A 443 -5.63 11.77 -20.07
CA ASP A 443 -7.07 11.83 -20.33
C ASP A 443 -7.49 13.18 -20.96
N LYS A 444 -6.93 14.28 -20.46
CA LYS A 444 -7.14 15.61 -21.06
C LYS A 444 -6.52 15.72 -22.46
N LEU A 445 -5.39 15.07 -22.72
CA LEU A 445 -4.76 15.01 -24.05
C LEU A 445 -5.64 14.27 -25.06
N GLU A 446 -6.20 13.11 -24.67
CA GLU A 446 -7.13 12.33 -25.49
C GLU A 446 -8.44 13.08 -25.71
N SER A 447 -8.99 13.70 -24.66
CA SER A 447 -10.20 14.51 -24.75
C SER A 447 -10.08 15.66 -25.76
N ILE A 448 -8.92 16.33 -25.83
CA ILE A 448 -8.66 17.39 -26.83
C ILE A 448 -8.73 16.83 -28.25
N ALA A 449 -8.18 15.64 -28.50
CA ALA A 449 -8.22 15.02 -29.82
C ALA A 449 -9.62 14.48 -30.19
N ASN A 450 -10.35 13.91 -29.23
CA ASN A 450 -11.69 13.37 -29.44
C ASN A 450 -12.75 14.44 -29.80
N LEU A 451 -12.48 15.73 -29.52
CA LEU A 451 -13.38 16.83 -29.90
C LEU A 451 -13.42 17.10 -31.42
N PHE A 452 -12.45 16.59 -32.18
CA PHE A 452 -12.39 16.80 -33.63
C PHE A 452 -13.36 15.87 -34.37
N LYS A 453 -14.14 16.44 -35.28
CA LYS A 453 -15.10 15.69 -36.10
C LYS A 453 -14.38 14.70 -37.01
N GLY A 454 -14.82 13.44 -37.01
CA GLY A 454 -14.24 12.37 -37.82
C GLY A 454 -13.16 11.53 -37.12
N VAL A 455 -12.81 11.88 -35.88
CA VAL A 455 -12.02 11.02 -34.99
C VAL A 455 -12.89 9.87 -34.49
N GLU A 456 -12.39 8.65 -34.63
CA GLU A 456 -13.02 7.45 -34.08
C GLU A 456 -12.51 7.18 -32.66
N LYS A 457 -11.18 7.24 -32.46
CA LYS A 457 -10.50 7.03 -31.17
C LYS A 457 -9.17 7.79 -31.14
N SER A 458 -8.75 8.23 -29.96
CA SER A 458 -7.41 8.78 -29.72
C SER A 458 -6.71 8.06 -28.57
N PHE A 459 -5.39 7.92 -28.65
CA PHE A 459 -4.56 7.27 -27.64
C PHE A 459 -3.32 8.11 -27.34
N ALA A 460 -3.10 8.45 -26.08
CA ALA A 460 -1.85 9.03 -25.62
C ALA A 460 -0.84 7.90 -25.28
N ILE A 461 0.30 7.89 -25.97
CA ILE A 461 1.35 6.85 -25.90
C ILE A 461 2.66 7.49 -25.43
N GLN A 462 3.64 6.67 -25.04
CA GLN A 462 4.98 7.10 -24.62
C GLN A 462 4.93 8.13 -23.49
N ALA A 463 4.13 7.84 -22.48
CA ALA A 463 3.93 8.71 -21.35
C ALA A 463 3.45 10.14 -21.69
N GLY A 464 2.58 10.24 -22.69
CA GLY A 464 1.99 11.51 -23.13
C GLY A 464 2.89 12.31 -24.07
N ARG A 465 3.99 11.71 -24.56
CA ARG A 465 4.88 12.32 -25.57
C ARG A 465 4.44 12.04 -27.01
N GLU A 466 3.50 11.12 -27.21
CA GLU A 466 2.87 10.86 -28.51
C GLU A 466 1.36 10.76 -28.34
N ILE A 467 0.60 11.29 -29.28
CA ILE A 467 -0.85 11.06 -29.39
C ILE A 467 -1.16 10.49 -30.77
N ARG A 468 -1.85 9.34 -30.80
CA ARG A 468 -2.31 8.68 -32.02
C ARG A 468 -3.81 8.85 -32.16
N VAL A 469 -4.24 9.38 -33.29
CA VAL A 469 -5.64 9.71 -33.56
C VAL A 469 -6.10 8.89 -34.75
N VAL A 470 -6.98 7.93 -34.49
CA VAL A 470 -7.59 7.07 -35.52
C VAL A 470 -8.82 7.78 -36.05
N VAL A 471 -8.86 8.00 -37.36
CA VAL A 471 -9.96 8.69 -38.03
C VAL A 471 -10.78 7.74 -38.88
N GLN A 472 -12.06 8.07 -39.06
CA GLN A 472 -12.97 7.32 -39.93
C GLN A 472 -12.59 7.55 -41.40
N PRO A 473 -12.11 6.51 -42.13
CA PRO A 473 -11.61 6.68 -43.50
C PRO A 473 -12.69 7.12 -44.49
N GLU A 474 -13.97 6.86 -44.20
CA GLU A 474 -15.11 7.29 -45.01
C GLU A 474 -15.42 8.80 -44.89
N LYS A 475 -14.96 9.45 -43.81
CA LYS A 475 -15.30 10.84 -43.50
C LYS A 475 -14.13 11.82 -43.62
N ILE A 476 -12.90 11.33 -43.51
CA ILE A 476 -11.69 12.16 -43.52
C ILE A 476 -10.80 11.72 -44.67
N SER A 477 -10.48 12.62 -45.61
CA SER A 477 -9.53 12.39 -46.70
C SER A 477 -8.07 12.42 -46.23
N ASP A 478 -7.13 11.90 -47.04
CA ASP A 478 -5.70 11.92 -46.71
C ASP A 478 -5.17 13.35 -46.52
N ALA A 479 -5.66 14.31 -47.31
CA ALA A 479 -5.30 15.72 -47.18
C ALA A 479 -5.87 16.34 -45.88
N GLU A 480 -7.10 15.98 -45.51
CA GLU A 480 -7.73 16.42 -44.26
C GLU A 480 -7.06 15.81 -43.03
N ALA A 481 -6.57 14.57 -43.11
CA ALA A 481 -5.82 13.94 -42.02
C ALA A 481 -4.52 14.71 -41.68
N VAL A 482 -3.81 15.21 -42.70
CA VAL A 482 -2.62 16.06 -42.53
C VAL A 482 -2.98 17.39 -41.87
N ASN A 483 -4.09 18.02 -42.26
CA ASN A 483 -4.57 19.25 -41.65
C ASN A 483 -5.02 19.04 -40.21
N MET A 484 -5.75 17.96 -39.95
CA MET A 484 -6.21 17.57 -38.61
C MET A 484 -5.04 17.38 -37.63
N ALA A 485 -3.95 16.75 -38.08
CA ALA A 485 -2.74 16.61 -37.25
C ALA A 485 -2.17 17.98 -36.81
N ARG A 486 -2.21 18.98 -37.70
CA ARG A 486 -1.75 20.35 -37.40
C ARG A 486 -2.70 21.08 -36.46
N GLU A 487 -4.01 20.92 -36.63
CA GLU A 487 -5.02 21.55 -35.78
C GLU A 487 -5.03 20.96 -34.37
N ILE A 488 -4.91 19.64 -34.25
CA ILE A 488 -4.79 18.95 -32.96
C ILE A 488 -3.54 19.41 -32.22
N ARG A 489 -2.38 19.51 -32.92
CA ARG A 489 -1.15 20.06 -32.32
C ARG A 489 -1.39 21.46 -31.74
N LYS A 490 -2.02 22.35 -32.50
CA LYS A 490 -2.31 23.72 -32.07
C LYS A 490 -3.27 23.76 -30.86
N LYS A 491 -4.27 22.87 -30.84
CA LYS A 491 -5.20 22.78 -29.69
C LYS A 491 -4.56 22.22 -28.44
N ILE A 492 -3.60 21.31 -28.57
CA ILE A 492 -2.81 20.83 -27.43
C ILE A 492 -1.92 21.96 -26.89
N GLU A 493 -1.26 22.73 -27.77
CA GLU A 493 -0.49 23.94 -27.41
C GLU A 493 -1.33 24.99 -26.67
N GLU A 494 -2.59 25.19 -27.06
CA GLU A 494 -3.51 26.16 -26.43
C GLU A 494 -4.15 25.64 -25.12
N GLY A 495 -4.38 24.33 -25.01
CA GLY A 495 -5.22 23.74 -23.96
C GLY A 495 -4.49 23.14 -22.75
N MET A 496 -3.17 22.96 -22.84
CA MET A 496 -2.36 22.30 -21.81
C MET A 496 -0.89 22.76 -21.86
N GLU A 497 -0.29 23.00 -20.69
CA GLU A 497 1.17 23.17 -20.57
C GLU A 497 1.88 21.81 -20.49
N TYR A 498 2.91 21.61 -21.31
CA TYR A 498 3.68 20.37 -21.35
C TYR A 498 5.20 20.61 -21.42
N PRO A 499 6.01 19.83 -20.66
CA PRO A 499 7.47 19.89 -20.78
C PRO A 499 7.95 18.99 -21.92
N GLY A 500 8.34 19.60 -23.05
CA GLY A 500 8.94 18.90 -24.19
C GLY A 500 8.14 19.04 -25.47
N GLN A 501 8.27 18.08 -26.39
CA GLN A 501 7.49 18.03 -27.64
C GLN A 501 6.54 16.85 -27.59
N ILE A 502 5.30 17.06 -28.05
CA ILE A 502 4.29 16.01 -28.21
C ILE A 502 4.17 15.70 -29.70
N LYS A 503 4.38 14.44 -30.07
CA LYS A 503 4.23 13.96 -31.44
C LYS A 503 2.76 13.63 -31.72
N VAL A 504 2.15 14.30 -32.69
CA VAL A 504 0.77 14.02 -33.13
C VAL A 504 0.80 13.15 -34.38
N THR A 505 0.20 11.96 -34.31
CA THR A 505 0.11 11.01 -35.43
C THR A 505 -1.37 10.77 -35.75
N VAL A 506 -1.82 11.14 -36.94
CA VAL A 506 -3.18 10.80 -37.42
C VAL A 506 -3.09 9.55 -38.29
N ILE A 507 -3.89 8.54 -37.98
CA ILE A 507 -3.90 7.25 -38.64
C ILE A 507 -5.25 7.08 -39.33
N ARG A 508 -5.21 6.94 -40.64
CA ARG A 508 -6.34 6.53 -41.47
C ARG A 508 -6.05 5.13 -41.98
N GLU A 509 -6.83 4.15 -41.54
CA GLU A 509 -6.65 2.75 -41.90
C GLU A 509 -7.97 2.19 -42.44
N THR A 510 -7.92 1.53 -43.60
CA THR A 510 -9.06 0.78 -44.16
C THR A 510 -8.71 -0.71 -44.14
N ARG A 511 -9.52 -1.51 -43.46
CA ARG A 511 -9.34 -2.97 -43.37
C ARG A 511 -10.39 -3.68 -44.20
N ALA A 512 -9.94 -4.42 -45.22
CA ALA A 512 -10.78 -5.37 -45.95
C ALA A 512 -10.42 -6.79 -45.52
N ILE A 513 -11.41 -7.58 -45.11
CA ILE A 513 -11.23 -8.96 -44.64
C ILE A 513 -12.06 -9.86 -45.55
N GLU A 514 -11.42 -10.79 -46.25
CA GLU A 514 -12.06 -11.88 -47.00
C GLU A 514 -11.66 -13.22 -46.40
N TYR A 515 -12.60 -14.17 -46.44
CA TYR A 515 -12.39 -15.54 -46.00
C TYR A 515 -12.49 -16.47 -47.20
N ALA A 516 -11.39 -17.19 -47.50
CA ALA A 516 -11.41 -18.28 -48.46
C ALA A 516 -11.97 -19.54 -47.80
N LYS A 517 -12.71 -20.35 -48.58
CA LYS A 517 -13.32 -21.60 -48.13
C LYS A 517 -12.40 -22.79 -48.33
#